data_AF-A0A9E2E6T5-F1
#
_entry.id   AF-A0A9E2E6T5-F1
#
_cell.length_a   1.000
_cell.length_b   1.000
_cell.length_c   1.000
_cell.angle_alpha   90.00
_cell.angle_beta   90.00
_cell.angle_gamma   90.00
#
_symmetry.space_group_name_H-M   'P 1'
#
loop_
_entity.id
_entity.type
_entity.pdbx_description
1 polymer ?
#
loop_
_entity_poly.entity_id
_entity_poly.type
_entity_poly.pdbx_seq_one_letter_code
_entity_poly.pdbx_strand_id
1 'polypeptide(L)'
;MEWLTNPEIWIGLVTLTVLEIVLGIDNVVFISILAEKLPKDQQARARQVGLSLALVTRIILLLSLAWIIGLTAHLFTVFGRGVSGRDLILIGGGLFLLAKSTREIHDKLEGEEGHANKRISPSFASVIVQILLLDIVFSLDSVITAVGMVDEIGVMIAAVVIAIIIMLVSAEAISNFVNRRPTIKILALSFLL
;
A
#
# COMPACT_ATOMS: atom_id res chain seq x y z
N MET A 1 -17.33 24.49 -11.26
CA MET A 1 -16.54 24.90 -12.45
C MET A 1 -15.25 25.61 -12.08
N GLU A 2 -15.14 26.24 -10.91
CA GLU A 2 -13.91 26.94 -10.45
C GLU A 2 -12.69 26.02 -10.22
N TRP A 3 -12.92 24.76 -9.85
CA TRP A 3 -11.85 23.76 -9.62
C TRP A 3 -11.01 23.40 -10.86
N LEU A 4 -11.61 23.38 -12.05
CA LEU A 4 -10.90 23.03 -13.31
C LEU A 4 -10.01 24.18 -13.80
N THR A 5 -10.30 25.40 -13.36
CA THR A 5 -9.60 26.63 -13.76
C THR A 5 -8.55 27.08 -12.75
N ASN A 6 -8.46 26.46 -11.57
CA ASN A 6 -7.44 26.80 -10.58
C ASN A 6 -6.09 26.13 -10.93
N PRO A 7 -5.03 26.90 -11.25
CA PRO A 7 -3.71 26.35 -11.58
C PRO A 7 -3.09 25.54 -10.44
N GLU A 8 -3.40 25.86 -9.18
CA GLU A 8 -2.84 25.18 -8.01
C GLU A 8 -3.27 23.71 -7.94
N ILE A 9 -4.50 23.40 -8.33
CA ILE A 9 -5.05 22.03 -8.36
C ILE A 9 -4.30 21.18 -9.39
N TRP A 10 -4.00 21.74 -10.56
CA TRP A 10 -3.25 21.06 -11.61
C TRP A 10 -1.78 20.85 -11.24
N ILE A 11 -1.15 21.84 -10.61
CA ILE A 11 0.21 21.70 -10.09
C ILE A 11 0.25 20.60 -9.03
N GLY A 12 -0.67 20.63 -8.07
CA GLY A 12 -0.81 19.58 -7.05
C GLY A 12 -1.02 18.20 -7.66
N LEU A 13 -1.91 18.08 -8.65
CA LEU A 13 -2.14 16.81 -9.37
C LEU A 13 -0.86 16.29 -10.03
N VAL A 14 -0.14 17.14 -10.76
CA VAL A 14 1.09 16.76 -11.47
C VAL A 14 2.17 16.36 -10.46
N THR A 15 2.39 17.16 -9.42
CA THR A 15 3.39 16.88 -8.38
C THR A 15 3.07 15.58 -7.66
N LEU A 16 1.82 15.38 -7.24
CA LEU A 16 1.40 14.12 -6.61
C LEU A 16 1.54 12.94 -7.55
N THR A 17 1.16 13.08 -8.82
CA THR A 17 1.30 12.00 -9.81
C THR A 17 2.77 11.61 -9.97
N VAL A 18 3.67 12.59 -10.06
CA VAL A 18 5.12 12.33 -10.15
C VAL A 18 5.63 11.62 -8.89
N LEU A 19 5.24 12.08 -7.70
CA LEU A 19 5.65 11.45 -6.44
C LEU A 19 5.11 10.03 -6.31
N GLU A 20 3.84 9.80 -6.63
CA GLU A 20 3.22 8.48 -6.64
C GLU A 20 3.87 7.53 -7.64
N ILE A 21 4.33 8.03 -8.80
CA ILE A 21 5.11 7.22 -9.75
C ILE A 21 6.49 6.89 -9.18
N VAL A 22 7.23 7.89 -8.67
CA VAL A 22 8.58 7.70 -8.15
C VAL A 22 8.59 6.75 -6.96
N LEU A 23 7.69 6.97 -5.98
CA LEU A 23 7.51 6.12 -4.81
C LEU A 23 6.87 4.77 -5.17
N GLY A 24 6.01 4.73 -6.19
CA GLY A 24 5.31 3.53 -6.63
C GLY A 24 6.19 2.54 -7.41
N ILE A 25 7.36 2.96 -7.92
CA ILE A 25 8.31 2.05 -8.57
C ILE A 25 8.70 0.91 -7.65
N ASP A 26 8.92 1.19 -6.36
CA ASP A 26 9.30 0.16 -5.38
C ASP A 26 8.20 -0.90 -5.25
N ASN A 27 6.93 -0.49 -5.17
CA ASN A 27 5.78 -1.40 -5.12
C ASN A 27 5.71 -2.30 -6.36
N VAL A 28 5.92 -1.76 -7.56
CA VAL A 28 5.91 -2.56 -8.81
C VAL A 28 7.08 -3.53 -8.85
N VAL A 29 8.26 -3.12 -8.39
CA VAL A 29 9.45 -3.98 -8.29
C VAL A 29 9.17 -5.14 -7.34
N PHE A 30 8.59 -4.89 -6.16
CA PHE A 30 8.20 -5.95 -5.23
C PHE A 30 7.16 -6.91 -5.80
N ILE A 31 6.12 -6.38 -6.43
CA ILE A 31 5.10 -7.19 -7.10
C ILE A 31 5.74 -8.08 -8.17
N SER A 32 6.70 -7.55 -8.93
CA SER A 32 7.42 -8.30 -9.96
C SER A 32 8.27 -9.43 -9.35
N ILE A 33 8.99 -9.15 -8.25
CA ILE A 33 9.81 -10.13 -7.55
C ILE A 33 8.95 -11.24 -6.92
N LEU A 34 7.79 -10.91 -6.37
CA LEU A 34 6.86 -11.89 -5.80
C LEU A 34 6.19 -12.73 -6.89
N ALA A 35 5.78 -12.11 -7.99
CA ALA A 35 5.19 -12.80 -9.14
C ALA A 35 6.17 -13.82 -9.76
N GLU A 36 7.48 -13.56 -9.74
CA GLU A 36 8.51 -14.51 -10.21
C GLU A 36 8.54 -15.84 -9.45
N LYS A 37 7.96 -15.91 -8.25
CA LYS A 37 7.83 -17.18 -7.50
C LYS A 37 6.78 -18.12 -8.13
N LEU A 38 5.96 -17.61 -9.05
CA LEU A 38 4.94 -18.39 -9.77
C LEU A 38 5.48 -18.95 -11.09
N PRO A 39 4.85 -20.00 -11.64
CA PRO A 39 5.10 -20.48 -13.00
C PRO A 39 5.03 -19.34 -14.04
N LYS A 40 5.88 -19.38 -15.07
CA LYS A 40 6.06 -18.29 -16.05
C LYS A 40 4.76 -17.83 -16.71
N ASP A 41 3.82 -18.75 -16.94
CA ASP A 41 2.50 -18.52 -17.51
C ASP A 41 1.57 -17.70 -16.59
N GLN A 42 1.83 -17.68 -15.28
CA GLN A 42 1.01 -16.98 -14.30
C GLN A 42 1.58 -15.63 -13.87
N GLN A 43 2.87 -15.37 -14.10
CA GLN A 43 3.55 -14.17 -13.58
C GLN A 43 2.93 -12.87 -14.12
N ALA A 44 2.63 -12.80 -15.41
CA ALA A 44 1.99 -11.62 -16.02
C ALA A 44 0.60 -11.35 -15.41
N ARG A 45 -0.20 -12.40 -15.24
CA ARG A 45 -1.50 -12.30 -14.58
C ARG A 45 -1.37 -11.90 -13.12
N ALA A 46 -0.40 -12.44 -12.40
CA ALA A 46 -0.16 -12.08 -11.00
C ALA A 46 0.22 -10.61 -10.84
N ARG A 47 1.05 -10.06 -11.75
CA ARG A 47 1.39 -8.63 -11.75
C ARG A 47 0.16 -7.76 -12.03
N GLN A 48 -0.62 -8.09 -13.07
CA GLN A 48 -1.81 -7.31 -13.43
C GLN A 48 -2.87 -7.35 -12.32
N VAL A 49 -3.22 -8.54 -11.84
CA VAL A 49 -4.19 -8.72 -10.75
C VAL A 49 -3.68 -8.07 -9.46
N GLY A 50 -2.40 -8.27 -9.12
CA GLY A 50 -1.77 -7.66 -7.96
C GLY A 50 -1.84 -6.14 -8.00
N LEU A 51 -1.44 -5.50 -9.11
CA LEU A 51 -1.50 -4.04 -9.28
C LEU A 51 -2.93 -3.49 -9.30
N SER A 52 -3.87 -4.20 -9.94
CA SER A 52 -5.27 -3.78 -9.95
C SER A 52 -5.90 -3.85 -8.56
N LEU A 53 -5.61 -4.91 -7.79
CA LEU A 53 -6.09 -5.02 -6.41
C LEU A 53 -5.37 -4.01 -5.49
N ALA A 54 -4.08 -3.75 -5.73
CA ALA A 54 -3.30 -2.72 -5.03
C ALA A 54 -3.92 -1.32 -5.18
N LEU A 55 -4.43 -0.97 -6.37
CA LEU A 55 -5.18 0.27 -6.56
C LEU A 55 -6.38 0.38 -5.63
N VAL A 56 -7.16 -0.69 -5.54
CA VAL A 56 -8.36 -0.73 -4.70
C VAL A 56 -7.97 -0.60 -3.23
N THR A 57 -6.97 -1.35 -2.77
CA THR A 57 -6.48 -1.24 -1.38
C THR A 57 -5.93 0.14 -1.08
N ARG A 58 -5.21 0.76 -2.01
CA ARG A 58 -4.65 2.11 -1.86
C ARG A 58 -5.72 3.18 -1.79
N ILE A 59 -6.77 3.10 -2.62
CA ILE A 59 -7.91 4.03 -2.54
C ILE A 59 -8.64 3.86 -1.21
N ILE A 60 -8.89 2.62 -0.77
CA ILE A 60 -9.53 2.36 0.53
C ILE A 60 -8.67 2.93 1.66
N LEU A 61 -7.35 2.72 1.62
CA LEU A 61 -6.42 3.23 2.62
C LEU A 61 -6.41 4.77 2.64
N LEU A 62 -6.37 5.40 1.46
CA LEU A 62 -6.45 6.85 1.31
C LEU A 62 -7.72 7.43 1.89
N LEU A 63 -8.88 6.87 1.52
CA LEU A 63 -10.17 7.31 2.06
C LEU A 63 -10.24 7.12 3.57
N SER A 64 -9.70 6.00 4.07
CA SER A 64 -9.65 5.71 5.52
C SER A 64 -8.78 6.73 6.26
N LEU A 65 -7.59 7.04 5.73
CA LEU A 65 -6.67 8.00 6.32
C LEU A 65 -7.18 9.44 6.21
N ALA A 66 -7.71 9.85 5.06
CA ALA A 66 -8.33 11.14 4.86
C ALA A 66 -9.50 11.35 5.83
N TRP A 67 -10.32 10.30 6.04
CA TRP A 67 -11.41 10.34 7.03
C TRP A 67 -10.89 10.45 8.46
N ILE A 68 -9.85 9.69 8.84
CA ILE A 68 -9.22 9.78 10.17
C ILE A 68 -8.61 11.17 10.41
N ILE A 69 -7.99 11.77 9.40
CA ILE A 69 -7.35 13.09 9.49
C ILE A 69 -8.41 14.22 9.51
N GLY A 70 -9.53 14.04 8.81
CA GLY A 70 -10.69 14.93 8.92
C GLY A 70 -11.34 14.93 10.30
N LEU A 71 -11.08 13.91 11.13
CA LEU A 71 -11.56 13.77 12.51
C LEU A 71 -10.73 14.57 13.55
N THR A 72 -10.05 15.64 13.12
CA THR A 72 -9.22 16.52 13.97
C THR A 72 -10.03 17.47 14.87
N ALA A 73 -11.34 17.60 14.65
CA ALA A 73 -12.20 18.36 15.53
C ALA A 73 -12.18 17.76 16.95
N HIS A 74 -11.95 18.61 17.96
CA HIS A 74 -11.97 18.21 19.37
C HIS A 74 -13.40 17.81 19.77
N LEU A 75 -13.63 16.51 19.99
CA LEU A 75 -14.93 15.98 20.40
C LEU A 75 -15.26 16.36 21.84
N PHE A 76 -14.25 16.41 22.70
CA PHE A 76 -14.34 16.84 24.09
C PHE A 76 -12.95 17.19 24.64
N THR A 77 -12.88 18.06 25.64
CA THR A 77 -11.62 18.47 26.29
C THR A 77 -11.45 17.76 27.63
N VAL A 78 -10.28 17.17 27.85
CA VAL A 78 -9.92 16.50 29.12
C VAL A 78 -8.63 17.13 29.62
N PHE A 79 -8.63 17.67 30.85
CA PHE A 79 -7.48 18.38 31.44
C PHE A 79 -6.86 19.47 30.52
N GLY A 80 -7.69 20.18 29.76
CA GLY A 80 -7.22 21.23 28.83
C GLY A 80 -6.59 20.72 27.54
N ARG A 81 -6.56 19.40 27.29
CA ARG A 81 -6.18 18.80 26.01
C ARG A 81 -7.42 18.35 25.26
N GLY A 82 -7.59 18.81 24.02
CA GLY A 82 -8.70 18.39 23.16
C GLY A 82 -8.47 16.96 22.68
N VAL A 83 -9.40 16.06 22.99
CA VAL A 83 -9.41 14.68 22.50
C VAL A 83 -10.20 14.67 21.21
N SER A 84 -9.53 14.29 20.12
CA SER A 84 -10.14 14.19 18.79
C SER A 84 -10.67 12.77 18.54
N GLY A 85 -11.56 12.63 17.55
CA GLY A 85 -12.04 11.30 17.14
C GLY A 85 -10.90 10.43 16.61
N ARG A 86 -9.88 11.05 16.00
CA ARG A 86 -8.63 10.40 15.61
C ARG A 86 -7.94 9.73 16.79
N ASP A 87 -7.84 10.41 17.94
CA ASP A 87 -7.16 9.88 19.12
C ASP A 87 -7.86 8.62 19.66
N LEU A 88 -9.20 8.64 19.68
CA LEU A 88 -10.00 7.49 20.12
C LEU A 88 -9.88 6.30 19.16
N ILE A 89 -9.90 6.56 17.85
CA ILE A 89 -9.73 5.50 16.83
C ILE A 89 -8.31 4.94 16.88
N LEU A 90 -7.28 5.76 17.05
CA LEU A 90 -5.89 5.29 17.16
C LEU A 90 -5.66 4.48 18.43
N ILE A 91 -6.20 4.91 19.57
CA ILE A 91 -6.11 4.15 20.82
C ILE A 91 -6.89 2.85 20.72
N GLY A 92 -8.14 2.90 20.22
CA GLY A 92 -8.99 1.72 20.07
C GLY A 92 -8.45 0.72 19.05
N GLY A 93 -8.02 1.21 17.89
CA GLY A 93 -7.38 0.41 16.85
C GLY A 93 -6.05 -0.17 17.30
N GLY A 94 -5.22 0.60 18.00
CA GLY A 94 -3.98 0.14 18.61
C GLY A 94 -4.19 -0.98 19.62
N LEU A 95 -5.16 -0.82 20.55
CA LEU A 95 -5.52 -1.89 21.49
C LEU A 95 -6.07 -3.13 20.78
N PHE A 96 -6.91 -2.95 19.76
CA PHE A 96 -7.46 -4.05 18.98
C PHE A 96 -6.36 -4.83 18.26
N LEU A 97 -5.40 -4.14 17.63
CA LEU A 97 -4.25 -4.77 16.98
C LEU A 97 -3.37 -5.49 18.00
N LEU A 98 -3.07 -4.88 19.14
CA LEU A 98 -2.30 -5.52 20.21
C LEU A 98 -2.99 -6.81 20.69
N ALA A 99 -4.30 -6.75 20.95
CA ALA A 99 -5.07 -7.93 21.37
C ALA A 99 -5.06 -9.02 20.29
N LYS A 100 -5.30 -8.64 19.03
CA LYS A 100 -5.35 -9.58 17.90
C LYS A 100 -3.97 -10.19 17.63
N SER A 101 -2.91 -9.40 17.59
CA SER A 101 -1.54 -9.87 17.39
C SER A 101 -1.09 -10.77 18.54
N THR A 102 -1.43 -10.44 19.79
CA THR A 102 -1.15 -11.31 20.95
C THR A 102 -1.86 -12.64 20.79
N ARG A 103 -3.13 -12.63 20.37
CA ARG A 103 -3.92 -13.85 20.13
C ARG A 103 -3.35 -14.68 18.99
N GLU A 104 -2.99 -14.06 17.87
CA GLU A 104 -2.40 -14.74 16.72
C GLU A 104 -1.02 -15.33 17.05
N ILE A 105 -0.21 -14.63 17.85
CA ILE A 105 1.07 -15.15 18.35
C ILE A 105 0.83 -16.34 19.29
N HIS A 106 -0.16 -16.24 20.19
CA HIS A 106 -0.53 -17.31 21.11
C HIS A 106 -1.05 -18.55 20.37
N ASP A 107 -1.93 -18.37 19.38
CA ASP A 107 -2.46 -19.45 18.54
C ASP A 107 -1.35 -20.14 17.73
N LYS A 108 -0.36 -19.38 17.22
CA LYS A 108 0.82 -19.95 16.54
C LYS A 108 1.80 -20.65 17.48
N LEU A 109 1.79 -20.33 18.77
CA LEU A 109 2.65 -20.94 19.79
C LEU A 109 2.01 -22.17 20.46
N GLU A 110 0.67 -22.23 20.53
CA GLU A 110 -0.05 -23.30 21.22
C GLU A 110 -0.44 -24.50 20.32
N GLY A 111 -0.37 -24.40 18.99
CA GLY A 111 -0.60 -25.60 18.17
C GLY A 111 -0.44 -25.46 16.66
N GLU A 112 0.75 -25.84 16.16
CA GLU A 112 0.86 -26.76 15.02
C GLU A 112 1.92 -27.82 15.35
N GLU A 113 1.51 -28.85 16.11
CA GLU A 113 2.16 -30.15 15.99
C GLU A 113 1.89 -30.68 14.58
N GLY A 114 2.93 -30.68 13.75
CA GLY A 114 3.06 -31.64 12.65
C GLY A 114 2.55 -31.19 11.28
N HIS A 115 3.25 -30.26 10.63
CA HIS A 115 3.38 -30.33 9.19
C HIS A 115 4.84 -30.21 8.75
N ALA A 116 5.35 -31.35 8.25
CA ALA A 116 6.61 -31.44 7.53
C ALA A 116 6.66 -30.31 6.48
N ASN A 117 7.70 -29.49 6.57
CA ASN A 117 7.97 -28.37 5.70
C ASN A 117 8.30 -28.87 4.29
N LYS A 118 7.30 -29.36 3.55
CA LYS A 118 7.38 -29.48 2.11
C LYS A 118 7.45 -28.04 1.59
N ARG A 119 8.55 -27.70 0.93
CA ARG A 119 8.67 -26.48 0.11
C ARG A 119 7.65 -26.57 -1.03
N ILE A 120 6.37 -26.32 -0.73
CA ILE A 120 5.32 -26.22 -1.71
C ILE A 120 5.52 -24.86 -2.38
N SER A 121 5.73 -24.87 -3.70
CA SER A 121 5.79 -23.64 -4.49
C SER A 121 4.59 -22.76 -4.13
N PRO A 122 4.78 -21.46 -3.85
CA PRO A 122 3.72 -20.61 -3.35
C PRO A 122 2.57 -20.58 -4.35
N SER A 123 1.35 -20.79 -3.86
CA SER A 123 0.15 -20.76 -4.71
C SER A 123 -0.11 -19.35 -5.23
N PHE A 124 -0.79 -19.24 -6.38
CA PHE A 124 -1.18 -17.94 -6.94
C PHE A 124 -1.86 -17.05 -5.89
N ALA A 125 -2.84 -17.59 -5.17
CA ALA A 125 -3.54 -16.88 -4.10
C ALA A 125 -2.60 -16.43 -2.98
N SER A 126 -1.67 -17.29 -2.55
CA SER A 126 -0.68 -16.93 -1.52
C SER A 126 0.23 -15.78 -1.96
N VAL A 127 0.63 -15.74 -3.24
CA VAL A 127 1.45 -14.64 -3.79
C VAL A 127 0.64 -13.35 -3.88
N ILE A 128 -0.61 -13.40 -4.32
CA ILE A 128 -1.49 -12.22 -4.33
C ILE A 128 -1.71 -11.67 -2.91
N VAL A 129 -1.95 -12.53 -1.92
CA VAL A 129 -2.09 -12.09 -0.53
C VAL A 129 -0.81 -11.42 -0.02
N GLN A 130 0.36 -12.00 -0.32
CA GLN A 130 1.64 -11.37 0.04
C GLN A 130 1.83 -10.01 -0.63
N ILE A 131 1.47 -9.89 -1.92
CA ILE A 131 1.49 -8.62 -2.64
C ILE A 131 0.62 -7.59 -1.93
N LEU A 132 -0.61 -7.93 -1.57
CA LEU A 132 -1.53 -6.98 -0.95
C LEU A 132 -1.07 -6.55 0.44
N LEU A 133 -0.54 -7.48 1.24
CA LEU A 133 -0.02 -7.15 2.56
C LEU A 133 1.18 -6.20 2.48
N LEU A 134 2.13 -6.47 1.57
CA LEU A 134 3.27 -5.58 1.37
C LEU A 134 2.87 -4.23 0.78
N ASP A 135 1.93 -4.23 -0.18
CA ASP A 135 1.42 -2.99 -0.77
C ASP A 135 0.76 -2.10 0.28
N ILE A 136 -0.02 -2.67 1.21
CA ILE A 136 -0.58 -1.90 2.34
C ILE A 136 0.53 -1.23 3.14
N VAL A 137 1.60 -1.95 3.49
CA VAL A 137 2.70 -1.40 4.27
C VAL A 137 3.41 -0.27 3.52
N PHE A 138 3.76 -0.47 2.25
CA PHE A 138 4.46 0.55 1.46
C PHE A 138 3.56 1.73 1.05
N SER A 139 2.27 1.48 0.82
CA SER A 139 1.33 2.53 0.43
C SER A 139 0.97 3.48 1.57
N LEU A 140 1.21 3.10 2.83
CA LEU A 140 1.03 4.01 3.97
C LEU A 140 1.86 5.29 3.81
N ASP A 141 3.14 5.18 3.44
CA ASP A 141 4.05 6.32 3.33
C ASP A 141 3.63 7.27 2.20
N SER A 142 3.25 6.72 1.04
CA SER A 142 2.81 7.54 -0.09
C SER A 142 1.47 8.21 0.20
N VAL A 143 0.53 7.51 0.85
CA VAL A 143 -0.77 8.07 1.19
C VAL A 143 -0.65 9.16 2.25
N ILE A 144 0.20 8.97 3.28
CA ILE A 144 0.49 10.01 4.26
C ILE A 144 1.08 11.26 3.59
N THR A 145 2.01 11.06 2.65
CA THR A 145 2.60 12.16 1.87
C THR A 145 1.53 12.88 1.04
N ALA A 146 0.63 12.14 0.39
CA ALA A 146 -0.43 12.69 -0.43
C ALA A 146 -1.40 13.55 0.38
N VAL A 147 -1.87 13.03 1.53
CA VAL A 147 -2.75 13.77 2.45
C VAL A 147 -2.05 14.99 3.06
N GLY A 148 -0.73 14.95 3.20
CA GLY A 148 0.05 16.10 3.65
C GLY A 148 0.29 17.19 2.59
N MET A 149 0.00 16.92 1.31
CA MET A 149 0.38 17.80 0.20
C MET A 149 -0.80 18.50 -0.47
N VAL A 150 -1.97 17.84 -0.57
CA VAL A 150 -3.15 18.41 -1.22
C VAL A 150 -4.40 18.09 -0.41
N ASP A 151 -5.20 19.12 -0.12
CA ASP A 151 -6.43 18.98 0.67
C ASP A 151 -7.56 18.27 -0.10
N GLU A 152 -7.56 18.40 -1.43
CA GLU A 152 -8.60 17.88 -2.29
C GLU A 152 -8.44 16.37 -2.53
N ILE A 153 -9.29 15.57 -1.88
CA ILE A 153 -9.33 14.09 -2.00
C ILE A 153 -9.47 13.65 -3.47
N GLY A 154 -10.26 14.38 -4.26
CA GLY A 154 -10.42 14.08 -5.68
C GLY A 154 -9.11 14.16 -6.47
N VAL A 155 -8.23 15.10 -6.14
CA VAL A 155 -6.90 15.25 -6.76
C VAL A 155 -5.99 14.11 -6.36
N MET A 156 -6.00 13.73 -5.07
CA MET A 156 -5.19 12.61 -4.60
C MET A 156 -5.60 11.29 -5.26
N ILE A 157 -6.90 11.00 -5.34
CA ILE A 157 -7.41 9.79 -6.01
C ILE A 157 -7.05 9.82 -7.50
N ALA A 158 -7.22 10.96 -8.18
CA ALA A 158 -6.84 11.08 -9.58
C ALA A 158 -5.35 10.82 -9.80
N ALA A 159 -4.47 11.37 -8.95
CA ALA A 159 -3.03 11.13 -9.01
C ALA A 159 -2.68 9.64 -8.86
N VAL A 160 -3.26 8.96 -7.86
CA VAL A 160 -3.04 7.53 -7.61
C VAL A 160 -3.51 6.68 -8.79
N VAL A 161 -4.70 6.99 -9.35
CA VAL A 161 -5.24 6.27 -10.51
C VAL A 161 -4.34 6.45 -11.74
N ILE A 162 -3.92 7.69 -12.04
CA ILE A 162 -3.02 7.98 -13.17
C ILE A 162 -1.69 7.26 -12.99
N ALA A 163 -1.09 7.33 -11.80
CA ALA A 163 0.17 6.66 -11.48
C ALA A 163 0.05 5.14 -11.67
N ILE A 164 -1.01 4.51 -11.17
CA ILE A 164 -1.20 3.06 -11.32
C ILE A 164 -1.45 2.66 -12.77
N ILE A 165 -2.17 3.46 -13.57
CA ILE A 165 -2.31 3.18 -15.01
C ILE A 165 -0.95 3.17 -15.69
N ILE A 166 -0.10 4.15 -15.41
CA ILE A 166 1.27 4.23 -15.95
C ILE A 166 2.09 3.01 -15.50
N MET A 167 1.98 2.62 -14.23
CA MET A 167 2.67 1.46 -13.69
C MET A 167 2.18 0.14 -14.30
N LEU A 168 0.87 -0.02 -14.53
CA LEU A 168 0.29 -1.20 -15.20
C LEU A 168 0.84 -1.37 -16.62
N VAL A 169 0.88 -0.28 -17.39
CA VAL A 169 1.46 -0.27 -18.74
C VAL A 169 2.96 -0.57 -18.70
N SER A 170 3.66 -0.09 -17.67
CA SER A 170 5.10 -0.25 -17.52
C SER A 170 5.52 -1.54 -16.80
N ALA A 171 4.59 -2.29 -16.21
CA ALA A 171 4.85 -3.38 -15.27
C ALA A 171 5.72 -4.49 -15.88
N GLU A 172 5.49 -4.83 -17.15
CA GLU A 172 6.27 -5.84 -17.85
C GLU A 172 7.69 -5.35 -18.17
N ALA A 173 7.85 -4.08 -18.55
CA ALA A 173 9.16 -3.48 -18.78
C ALA A 173 9.98 -3.43 -17.48
N ILE A 174 9.36 -3.01 -16.37
CA ILE A 174 9.98 -2.98 -15.04
C ILE A 174 10.35 -4.39 -14.60
N SER A 175 9.45 -5.36 -14.74
CA SER A 175 9.73 -6.77 -14.42
C SER A 175 10.92 -7.31 -15.20
N ASN A 176 10.98 -7.06 -16.51
CA ASN A 176 12.12 -7.48 -17.34
C ASN A 176 13.43 -6.79 -16.93
N PHE A 177 13.36 -5.51 -16.55
CA PHE A 177 14.52 -4.76 -16.08
C PHE A 177 15.08 -5.31 -14.76
N VAL A 178 14.21 -5.57 -13.78
CA VAL A 178 14.58 -6.17 -12.48
C VAL A 178 15.18 -7.56 -12.67
N ASN A 179 14.58 -8.39 -13.54
CA ASN A 179 15.09 -9.73 -13.84
C ASN A 179 16.50 -9.71 -14.47
N ARG A 180 16.77 -8.73 -15.33
CA ARG A 180 18.08 -8.59 -15.99
C ARG A 180 19.15 -8.01 -15.06
N ARG A 181 18.78 -7.40 -13.94
CA ARG A 181 19.70 -6.73 -13.00
C ARG A 181 19.57 -7.30 -11.58
N PRO A 182 20.32 -8.37 -11.25
CA PRO A 182 20.28 -9.01 -9.94
C PRO A 182 20.54 -8.05 -8.77
N THR A 183 21.37 -7.02 -8.97
CA THR A 183 21.65 -5.99 -7.96
C THR A 183 20.41 -5.22 -7.54
N ILE A 184 19.51 -4.89 -8.47
CA ILE A 184 18.27 -4.17 -8.18
C ILE A 184 17.31 -5.09 -7.41
N LYS A 185 17.25 -6.37 -7.78
CA LYS A 185 16.47 -7.37 -7.07
C LYS A 185 16.93 -7.53 -5.62
N ILE A 186 18.25 -7.55 -5.39
CA ILE A 186 18.82 -7.60 -4.04
C ILE A 186 18.49 -6.31 -3.27
N LEU A 187 18.65 -5.14 -3.87
CA LEU A 187 18.31 -3.87 -3.23
C LEU A 187 16.84 -3.82 -2.77
N ALA A 188 15.92 -4.22 -3.64
CA ALA A 188 14.50 -4.32 -3.30
C ALA A 188 14.27 -5.31 -2.16
N LEU A 189 14.85 -6.52 -2.22
CA LEU A 189 14.74 -7.49 -1.11
C LEU A 189 15.31 -6.96 0.21
N SER A 190 16.35 -6.13 0.18
CA SER A 190 16.91 -5.50 1.37
C SER A 190 15.99 -4.44 1.99
N PHE A 191 15.13 -3.78 1.21
CA PHE A 191 14.12 -2.86 1.76
C PHE A 191 13.04 -3.59 2.59
N LEU A 192 12.94 -4.93 2.51
CA LEU A 192 12.02 -5.74 3.31
C LEU A 192 12.62 -6.27 4.63
N LEU A 193 13.94 -6.23 4.79
CA LEU A 193 14.67 -6.76 5.95
C LEU A 193 14.95 -5.67 6.98
#